data_AF-A0A7D7QBU1-F1
#
_entry.id   AF-A0A7D7QBU1-F1
#
_cell.length_a   1.000
_cell.length_b   1.000
_cell.length_c   1.000
_cell.angle_alpha   90.00
_cell.angle_beta   90.00
_cell.angle_gamma   90.00
#
_symmetry.space_group_name_H-M   'P 1'
#
loop_
_entity.id
_entity.type
_entity.pdbx_description
1 polymer ?
#
loop_
_entity_poly.entity_id
_entity_poly.type
_entity_poly.pdbx_seq_one_letter_code
_entity_poly.pdbx_strand_id
1 'polypeptide(L)'
;MAVNYRERIIAIWTVFLLGTLFHTQLNLIPLFHGLPVVESQKATTINDISEIMWLMLGFFVLPMLAIIATAFTDSKRYRIMHFGLTVFYSIMNLLHVILDLFVQPLLWYQIALMVLLFFVGLLLNITAFKWMRLQNRANKSQQQLERSHF
;
A
#
# COMPACT_ATOMS: atom_id res chain seq x y z
N MET A 1 21.12 -6.81 15.60
CA MET A 1 19.65 -6.83 15.81
C MET A 1 19.05 -7.95 14.96
N ALA A 2 18.27 -8.86 15.56
CA ALA A 2 17.51 -9.85 14.79
C ALA A 2 16.54 -9.13 13.85
N VAL A 3 16.45 -9.59 12.60
CA VAL A 3 15.61 -8.92 11.58
C VAL A 3 14.15 -9.25 11.84
N ASN A 4 13.41 -8.33 12.47
CA ASN A 4 11.96 -8.46 12.64
C ASN A 4 11.22 -7.94 11.40
N TYR A 5 10.92 -8.84 10.46
CA TYR A 5 10.23 -8.50 9.22
C TYR A 5 8.80 -7.99 9.45
N ARG A 6 8.08 -8.51 10.46
CA ARG A 6 6.70 -8.11 10.74
C ARG A 6 6.61 -6.66 11.19
N GLU A 7 7.46 -6.26 12.13
CA GLU A 7 7.56 -4.87 12.57
C GLU A 7 7.90 -3.92 11.42
N ARG A 8 8.85 -4.31 10.55
CA ARG A 8 9.20 -3.51 9.36
C ARG A 8 8.02 -3.39 8.40
N ILE A 9 7.32 -4.48 8.12
CA ILE A 9 6.14 -4.47 7.24
C ILE A 9 5.05 -3.56 7.81
N ILE A 10 4.76 -3.66 9.11
CA ILE A 10 3.79 -2.81 9.80
C ILE A 10 4.20 -1.34 9.68
N ALA A 11 5.45 -1.01 10.02
CA ALA A 11 5.94 0.37 9.96
C ALA A 11 5.87 0.95 8.53
N ILE A 12 6.27 0.16 7.52
CA ILE A 12 6.23 0.61 6.12
C ILE A 12 4.78 0.79 5.66
N TRP A 13 3.86 -0.12 6.01
CA TRP A 13 2.43 0.07 5.74
C TRP A 13 1.87 1.33 6.41
N THR A 14 2.25 1.61 7.65
CA THR A 14 1.84 2.83 8.36
C THR A 14 2.35 4.08 7.65
N VAL A 15 3.62 4.11 7.23
CA VAL A 15 4.18 5.23 6.45
C VAL A 15 3.42 5.40 5.13
N PHE A 16 3.14 4.30 4.43
CA PHE A 16 2.37 4.32 3.19
C PHE A 16 0.96 4.88 3.40
N LEU A 17 0.22 4.37 4.40
CA LEU A 17 -1.13 4.84 4.75
C LEU A 17 -1.18 6.31 5.17
N LEU A 18 -0.22 6.75 5.99
CA LEU A 18 -0.16 8.15 6.41
C LEU A 18 0.17 9.07 5.23
N GLY A 19 1.07 8.65 4.34
CA GLY A 19 1.38 9.42 3.15
C GLY A 19 0.22 9.46 2.15
N THR A 20 -0.54 8.37 1.97
CA THR A 20 -1.76 8.40 1.12
C THR A 20 -2.86 9.26 1.73
N LEU A 21 -3.03 9.24 3.05
CA LEU A 21 -3.96 10.14 3.74
C LEU A 21 -3.55 11.60 3.55
N PHE A 22 -2.26 11.90 3.67
CA PHE A 22 -1.71 13.23 3.45
C PHE A 22 -1.87 13.68 1.99
N HIS A 23 -1.72 12.79 1.01
CA HIS A 23 -1.98 13.08 -0.41
C HIS A 23 -3.42 13.56 -0.65
N THR A 24 -4.41 12.88 -0.07
CA THR A 24 -5.80 13.32 -0.13
C THR A 24 -5.98 14.67 0.55
N GLN A 25 -5.37 14.88 1.73
CA GLN A 25 -5.45 16.17 2.43
C GLN A 25 -4.85 17.32 1.63
N LEU A 26 -3.68 17.12 1.00
CA LEU A 26 -3.04 18.12 0.14
C LEU A 26 -3.94 18.56 -1.02
N ASN A 27 -4.72 17.63 -1.57
CA ASN A 27 -5.73 17.93 -2.60
C ASN A 27 -6.90 18.78 -2.08
N LEU A 28 -7.25 18.63 -0.82
CA LEU A 28 -8.39 19.31 -0.21
C LEU A 28 -8.04 20.67 0.41
N ILE A 29 -6.76 20.93 0.73
CA ILE A 29 -6.31 22.20 1.34
C ILE A 29 -6.81 23.45 0.58
N PRO A 30 -6.75 23.53 -0.76
CA PRO A 30 -7.26 24.68 -1.50
C PRO A 30 -8.71 25.06 -1.18
N LEU A 31 -9.58 24.08 -0.88
CA LEU A 31 -10.98 24.34 -0.49
C LEU A 31 -11.08 25.18 0.78
N PHE A 32 -10.21 24.92 1.75
CA PHE A 32 -10.17 25.67 3.00
C PHE A 32 -9.65 27.10 2.84
N HIS A 33 -9.07 27.42 1.68
CA HIS A 33 -8.64 28.77 1.30
C HIS A 33 -9.58 29.45 0.29
N GLY A 34 -10.76 28.88 0.03
CA GLY A 34 -11.73 29.43 -0.94
C GLY A 34 -11.28 29.29 -2.40
N LEU A 35 -10.27 28.46 -2.66
CA LEU A 35 -9.80 28.15 -4.01
C LEU A 35 -10.51 26.89 -4.55
N PRO A 36 -10.82 26.84 -5.85
CA PRO A 36 -11.38 25.64 -6.46
C PRO A 36 -10.33 24.51 -6.48
N VAL A 37 -10.78 23.27 -6.36
CA VAL A 37 -9.92 22.10 -6.56
C VAL A 37 -9.88 21.77 -8.05
N VAL A 38 -8.68 21.43 -8.51
CA VAL A 38 -8.41 20.95 -9.86
C VAL A 38 -9.02 19.56 -9.97
N GLU A 39 -9.99 19.41 -10.87
CA GLU A 39 -10.88 18.24 -11.00
C GLU A 39 -11.89 18.06 -9.87
N SER A 40 -13.03 18.74 -10.02
CA SER A 40 -14.29 18.05 -9.81
C SER A 40 -14.89 17.80 -11.19
N GLN A 41 -14.97 16.54 -11.59
CA GLN A 41 -16.04 16.10 -12.49
C GLN A 41 -17.34 16.79 -12.01
N LYS A 42 -18.22 17.22 -12.92
CA LYS A 42 -19.52 17.84 -12.56
C LYS A 42 -20.44 16.80 -11.90
N ALA A 43 -20.05 16.24 -10.77
CA ALA A 43 -20.92 15.51 -9.88
C ALA A 43 -21.91 16.52 -9.31
N THR A 44 -23.17 16.30 -9.60
CA THR A 44 -24.29 17.11 -9.08
C THR A 44 -24.94 16.43 -7.88
N THR A 45 -24.72 15.12 -7.73
CA THR A 45 -25.26 14.31 -6.65
C THR A 45 -24.19 13.41 -6.03
N ILE A 46 -24.43 12.95 -4.80
CA ILE A 46 -23.56 11.99 -4.11
C ILE A 46 -23.46 10.64 -4.85
N ASN A 47 -24.50 10.28 -5.60
CA ASN A 47 -24.53 9.04 -6.36
C ASN A 47 -23.52 9.05 -7.50
N ASP A 48 -23.23 10.23 -8.06
CA ASP A 48 -22.26 10.41 -9.15
C ASP A 48 -20.83 10.06 -8.71
N ILE A 49 -20.54 10.11 -7.40
CA ILE A 49 -19.22 9.79 -6.82
C ILE A 49 -19.21 8.57 -5.91
N SER A 50 -20.35 7.89 -5.73
CA SER A 50 -20.50 6.78 -4.78
C SER A 50 -19.50 5.66 -5.03
N GLU A 51 -19.26 5.30 -6.29
CA GLU A 51 -18.29 4.26 -6.68
C GLU A 51 -16.86 4.62 -6.22
N ILE A 52 -16.45 5.86 -6.47
CA ILE A 52 -15.13 6.38 -6.07
C ILE A 52 -14.99 6.37 -4.54
N MET A 53 -16.05 6.73 -3.81
CA MET A 53 -16.05 6.71 -2.35
C MET A 53 -15.86 5.30 -1.79
N TRP A 54 -16.53 4.28 -2.36
CA TRP A 54 -16.34 2.89 -1.97
C TRP A 54 -14.95 2.35 -2.32
N LEU A 55 -14.43 2.72 -3.50
CA LEU A 55 -13.06 2.36 -3.90
C LEU A 55 -12.04 2.97 -2.93
N MET A 56 -12.21 4.24 -2.56
CA MET A 56 -11.36 4.92 -1.57
C MET A 56 -11.42 4.20 -0.22
N LEU A 57 -12.62 3.89 0.27
CA LEU A 57 -12.79 3.15 1.52
C LEU A 57 -12.05 1.79 1.49
N GLY A 58 -12.24 1.01 0.42
CA GLY A 58 -11.54 -0.25 0.24
C GLY A 58 -10.01 -0.08 0.21
N PHE A 59 -9.53 0.95 -0.47
CA PHE A 59 -8.10 1.26 -0.60
C PHE A 59 -7.44 1.65 0.74
N PHE A 60 -8.18 2.28 1.66
CA PHE A 60 -7.67 2.58 3.00
C PHE A 60 -7.84 1.43 4.00
N VAL A 61 -8.92 0.66 3.91
CA VAL A 61 -9.20 -0.44 4.85
C VAL A 61 -8.28 -1.64 4.62
N LEU A 62 -7.98 -2.00 3.36
CA LEU A 62 -7.15 -3.17 3.07
C LEU A 62 -5.74 -3.11 3.70
N PRO A 63 -4.99 -1.99 3.64
CA PRO A 63 -3.72 -1.85 4.34
C PRO A 63 -3.86 -1.92 5.87
N MET A 64 -4.95 -1.37 6.44
CA MET A 64 -5.21 -1.47 7.87
C MET A 64 -5.42 -2.92 8.29
N LEU A 65 -6.20 -3.68 7.52
CA LEU A 65 -6.37 -5.12 7.73
C LEU A 65 -5.05 -5.88 7.55
N ALA A 66 -4.21 -5.47 6.59
CA ALA A 66 -2.89 -6.06 6.40
C ALA A 66 -1.98 -5.82 7.62
N ILE A 67 -1.99 -4.63 8.22
CA ILE A 67 -1.27 -4.33 9.46
C ILE A 67 -1.76 -5.23 10.59
N ILE A 68 -3.07 -5.27 10.83
CA ILE A 68 -3.68 -6.08 11.90
C ILE A 68 -3.31 -7.55 11.70
N ALA A 69 -3.55 -8.10 10.51
CA ALA A 69 -3.24 -9.50 10.23
C ALA A 69 -1.74 -9.80 10.35
N THR A 70 -0.84 -8.87 9.99
CA THR A 70 0.61 -9.05 10.17
C THR A 70 1.00 -9.09 11.64
N ALA A 71 0.31 -8.34 12.50
CA ALA A 71 0.55 -8.36 13.93
C ALA A 71 0.18 -9.71 14.57
N PHE A 72 -0.92 -10.33 14.13
CA PHE A 72 -1.48 -11.52 14.78
C PHE A 72 -1.24 -12.84 14.03
N THR A 73 -0.85 -12.81 12.76
CA THR A 73 -0.76 -14.01 11.90
C THR A 73 0.62 -14.13 11.25
N ASP A 74 1.15 -15.35 11.24
CA ASP A 74 2.42 -15.68 10.58
C ASP A 74 2.37 -16.93 9.69
N SER A 75 1.17 -17.25 9.19
CA SER A 75 0.96 -18.44 8.36
C SER A 75 1.53 -18.27 6.95
N LYS A 76 1.99 -19.37 6.34
CA LYS A 76 2.55 -19.37 4.98
C LYS A 76 1.58 -18.81 3.94
N ARG A 77 0.30 -19.22 4.01
CA ARG A 77 -0.76 -18.76 3.09
C ARG A 77 -0.93 -17.24 3.21
N TYR A 78 -0.94 -16.73 4.44
CA TYR A 78 -1.03 -15.30 4.69
C TYR A 78 0.16 -14.54 4.10
N ARG A 79 1.40 -15.00 4.31
CA ARG A 79 2.59 -14.33 3.74
C ARG A 79 2.53 -14.20 2.21
N ILE A 80 2.01 -15.22 1.51
CA ILE A 80 1.84 -15.20 0.04
C ILE A 80 0.74 -14.22 -0.36
N MET A 81 -0.42 -14.28 0.28
CA MET A 81 -1.53 -13.35 0.01
C MET A 81 -1.11 -11.90 0.29
N HIS A 82 -0.43 -11.65 1.41
CA HIS A 82 0.10 -10.35 1.77
C HIS A 82 1.09 -9.84 0.72
N PHE A 83 2.02 -10.67 0.25
CA PHE A 83 2.93 -10.26 -0.82
C PHE A 83 2.17 -9.88 -2.10
N GLY A 84 1.17 -10.66 -2.49
CA GLY A 84 0.28 -10.31 -3.61
C GLY A 84 -0.40 -8.95 -3.44
N LEU A 85 -0.89 -8.67 -2.23
CA LEU A 85 -1.47 -7.37 -1.87
C LEU A 85 -0.47 -6.23 -2.05
N THR A 86 0.78 -6.39 -1.57
CA THR A 86 1.80 -5.34 -1.69
C THR A 86 2.13 -5.02 -3.17
N VAL A 87 2.19 -6.06 -4.02
CA VAL A 87 2.40 -5.89 -5.46
C VAL A 87 1.23 -5.16 -6.10
N PHE A 88 -0.02 -5.55 -5.78
CA PHE A 88 -1.22 -4.87 -6.25
C PHE A 88 -1.17 -3.37 -5.92
N TYR A 89 -0.87 -3.00 -4.68
CA TYR A 89 -0.75 -1.59 -4.27
C TYR A 89 0.35 -0.84 -5.03
N SER A 90 1.47 -1.49 -5.33
CA SER A 90 2.55 -0.86 -6.10
C SER A 90 2.16 -0.60 -7.54
N ILE A 91 1.42 -1.52 -8.18
CA ILE A 91 0.89 -1.32 -9.53
C ILE A 91 -0.14 -0.18 -9.52
N MET A 92 -1.08 -0.19 -8.57
CA MET A 92 -2.08 0.88 -8.45
C MET A 92 -1.41 2.24 -8.23
N ASN A 93 -0.39 2.31 -7.36
CA ASN A 93 0.32 3.55 -7.10
C ASN A 93 1.12 4.04 -8.32
N LEU A 94 1.71 3.14 -9.10
CA LEU A 94 2.37 3.51 -10.37
C LEU A 94 1.36 4.06 -11.38
N LEU A 95 0.21 3.38 -11.54
CA LEU A 95 -0.86 3.86 -12.41
C LEU A 95 -1.36 5.23 -11.95
N HIS A 96 -1.51 5.43 -10.64
CA HIS A 96 -1.92 6.71 -10.05
C HIS A 96 -0.95 7.84 -10.43
N VAL A 97 0.36 7.65 -10.20
CA VAL A 97 1.40 8.63 -10.58
C VAL A 97 1.32 8.95 -12.07
N ILE A 98 1.17 7.93 -12.92
CA ILE A 98 1.09 8.12 -14.38
C ILE A 98 -0.15 8.95 -14.74
N LEU A 99 -1.31 8.66 -14.14
CA LEU A 99 -2.54 9.40 -14.38
C LEU A 99 -2.46 10.86 -13.90
N ASP A 100 -1.83 11.11 -12.75
CA ASP A 100 -1.62 12.47 -12.23
C ASP A 100 -0.80 13.35 -13.19
N LEU A 101 0.08 12.78 -14.02
CA LEU A 101 0.83 13.52 -15.05
C LEU A 101 -0.04 14.02 -16.20
N PHE A 102 -1.25 13.49 -16.36
CA PHE A 102 -2.21 13.93 -17.38
C PHE A 102 -3.23 14.95 -16.83
N VAL A 103 -3.32 15.12 -15.51
CA VAL A 103 -4.22 16.09 -14.87
C VAL A 103 -3.64 17.50 -14.97
N GLN A 104 -4.48 18.48 -15.33
CA GLN A 104 -4.08 19.88 -15.51
C GLN A 104 -4.84 20.82 -14.56
N PRO A 105 -4.15 21.76 -13.87
CA PRO A 105 -2.69 21.95 -13.85
C PRO A 105 -1.91 20.88 -13.10
N LEU A 106 -0.65 20.69 -13.51
CA LEU A 106 0.28 19.74 -12.90
C LEU A 106 0.72 20.21 -11.50
N LEU A 107 0.28 19.52 -10.45
CA LEU A 107 0.64 19.84 -9.06
C LEU A 107 1.89 19.06 -8.64
N TRP A 108 3.08 19.64 -8.84
CA TRP A 108 4.37 19.00 -8.59
C TRP A 108 4.55 18.44 -7.18
N TYR A 109 4.01 19.11 -6.17
CA TYR A 109 4.09 18.63 -4.78
C TYR A 109 3.30 17.33 -4.57
N GLN A 110 2.22 17.10 -5.30
CA GLN A 110 1.48 15.84 -5.26
C GLN A 110 2.23 14.74 -5.99
N ILE A 111 2.76 15.04 -7.19
CA ILE A 111 3.57 14.08 -7.94
C ILE A 111 4.79 13.64 -7.11
N ALA A 112 5.48 14.59 -6.47
CA ALA A 112 6.62 14.28 -5.61
C ALA A 112 6.24 13.33 -4.45
N LEU A 113 5.09 13.58 -3.80
CA LEU A 113 4.58 12.71 -2.74
C LEU A 113 4.21 11.31 -3.27
N MET A 114 3.54 11.23 -4.43
CA MET A 114 3.14 9.96 -5.01
C MET A 114 4.35 9.12 -5.48
N VAL A 115 5.39 9.78 -6.02
CA VAL A 115 6.68 9.13 -6.33
C VAL A 115 7.35 8.60 -5.07
N LEU A 116 7.36 9.37 -3.96
CA LEU A 116 7.87 8.89 -2.68
C LEU A 116 7.09 7.66 -2.19
N LEU A 117 5.77 7.71 -2.23
CA LEU A 117 4.89 6.59 -1.86
C LEU A 117 5.14 5.36 -2.75
N PHE A 118 5.48 5.55 -4.02
CA PHE A 118 5.83 4.46 -4.91
C PHE A 118 7.10 3.74 -4.43
N PHE A 119 8.14 4.49 -4.05
CA PHE A 119 9.34 3.90 -3.44
C PHE A 119 9.06 3.20 -2.11
N VAL A 120 8.18 3.75 -1.27
CA VAL A 120 7.73 3.10 -0.04
C VAL A 120 7.03 1.77 -0.35
N GLY A 121 6.17 1.73 -1.39
CA GLY A 121 5.53 0.51 -1.88
C GLY A 121 6.53 -0.53 -2.40
N LEU A 122 7.57 -0.11 -3.14
CA LEU A 122 8.64 -1.01 -3.55
C LEU A 122 9.42 -1.58 -2.36
N LEU A 123 9.72 -0.76 -1.37
CA LEU A 123 10.38 -1.21 -0.14
C LEU A 123 9.52 -2.23 0.62
N LEU A 124 8.21 -2.01 0.64
CA LEU A 124 7.24 -2.95 1.21
C LEU A 124 7.25 -4.29 0.47
N ASN A 125 7.24 -4.28 -0.87
CA ASN A 125 7.33 -5.50 -1.70
C ASN A 125 8.60 -6.28 -1.41
N ILE A 126 9.75 -5.60 -1.38
CA ILE A 126 11.05 -6.24 -1.11
C ILE A 126 11.05 -6.88 0.28
N THR A 127 10.52 -6.17 1.28
CA THR A 127 10.45 -6.66 2.66
C THR A 127 9.49 -7.85 2.78
N ALA A 128 8.30 -7.77 2.18
CA ALA A 128 7.32 -8.84 2.14
C ALA A 128 7.84 -10.08 1.39
N PHE A 129 8.57 -9.89 0.28
CA PHE A 129 9.19 -10.97 -0.47
C PHE A 129 10.26 -11.70 0.36
N LYS A 130 11.15 -10.96 1.03
CA LYS A 130 12.16 -11.53 1.93
C LYS A 130 11.49 -12.29 3.08
N TRP A 131 10.42 -11.73 3.66
CA TRP A 131 9.65 -12.38 4.72
C TRP A 131 8.99 -13.68 4.25
N MET A 132 8.36 -13.69 3.09
CA MET A 132 7.78 -14.91 2.49
C MET A 132 8.86 -15.98 2.25
N ARG A 133 10.04 -15.60 1.75
CA ARG A 133 11.11 -16.53 1.38
C ARG A 133 11.82 -17.16 2.59
N LEU A 134 11.89 -16.47 3.73
CA LEU A 134 12.54 -16.95 4.95
C LEU A 134 11.92 -18.28 5.44
N GLN A 135 10.58 -18.39 5.45
CA GLN A 135 9.89 -19.59 5.91
C GLN A 135 9.95 -20.75 4.92
N ASN A 136 10.02 -20.46 3.61
CA ASN A 136 10.27 -21.50 2.62
C ASN A 136 11.63 -22.19 2.83
N ARG A 137 12.64 -21.49 3.36
CA ARG A 137 13.93 -22.09 3.72
C ARG A 137 13.81 -22.94 4.98
N ALA A 138 13.17 -22.42 6.04
CA ALA A 138 12.95 -23.17 7.28
C ALA A 138 12.20 -24.50 7.04
N ASN A 139 11.11 -24.47 6.26
CA ASN A 139 10.33 -25.67 5.96
C ASN A 139 11.12 -26.71 5.12
N LYS A 140 11.96 -26.26 4.17
CA LYS A 140 12.82 -27.17 3.39
C LYS A 140 13.86 -27.85 4.28
N SER A 141 14.48 -27.11 5.19
CA SER A 141 15.45 -27.66 6.15
C SER A 141 14.81 -28.71 7.07
N GLN A 142 13.60 -28.45 7.56
CA GLN A 142 12.86 -29.40 8.40
C GLN A 142 12.49 -30.69 7.65
N GLN A 143 11.98 -30.57 6.41
CA GLN A 143 11.69 -31.75 5.57
C GLN A 143 12.94 -32.57 5.23
N GLN A 144 14.09 -31.92 5.06
CA GLN A 144 15.34 -32.61 4.78
C GLN A 144 15.87 -33.37 5.99
N LEU A 145 15.72 -32.81 7.20
CA LEU A 145 16.04 -33.49 8.46
C LEU A 145 15.15 -34.72 8.67
N GLU A 146 13.83 -34.59 8.52
CA GLU A 146 12.88 -35.71 8.63
C GLU A 146 13.24 -36.85 7.65
N ARG A 147 13.64 -36.55 6.41
CA ARG A 147 14.06 -37.56 5.43
C ARG A 147 15.40 -38.22 5.72
N SER A 148 16.28 -37.61 6.51
CA SER A 148 17.57 -38.21 6.88
C SER A 148 17.48 -39.20 8.06
N HIS A 149 16.34 -39.23 8.76
CA HIS A 149 16.08 -40.13 9.87
C HIS A 149 15.30 -41.39 9.49
N PHE A 150 15.01 -41.59 8.19
CA PHE A 150 14.42 -42.79 7.59
C PHE A 150 15.33 -43.32 6.49
#